data_AF-A0A9X2BP12-F1
#
_entry.id   AF-A0A9X2BP12-F1
#
_cell.length_a   1.000
_cell.length_b   1.000
_cell.length_c   1.000
_cell.angle_alpha   90.00
_cell.angle_beta   90.00
_cell.angle_gamma   90.00
#
_symmetry.space_group_name_H-M   'P 1'
#
loop_
_entity.id
_entity.type
_entity.pdbx_description
1 polymer ?
#
loop_
_entity_poly.entity_id
_entity_poly.type
_entity_poly.pdbx_seq_one_letter_code
_entity_poly.pdbx_strand_id
1 'polypeptide(L)'
;MPKIKINTFGEGIEIRQIQLDDSRLEKWSAVASKKKCALTDLILDPFFYHQLKDNKISSILDINAKVVTGILDKPKSHIEIWFNRRKVLKIKPNDIFNELVLFPLYQIDSNPAFDLDLLERGIYIHQKTMGLLHSVELEVETERLDLDDFTFFVSKFKKEQFLNKIEYQNNNFSWIKSESVITYQNAFEIL
;
A
#
# COMPACT_ATOMS: atom_id res chain seq x y z
N MET A 1 -18.76 -8.95 20.56
CA MET A 1 -18.31 -7.56 20.73
C MET A 1 -18.65 -6.78 19.46
N PRO A 2 -18.96 -5.48 19.57
CA PRO A 2 -19.09 -4.60 18.41
C PRO A 2 -17.84 -4.63 17.53
N LYS A 3 -18.02 -4.32 16.24
CA LYS A 3 -16.98 -4.45 15.24
C LYS A 3 -16.97 -3.25 14.31
N ILE A 4 -15.80 -2.66 14.14
CA ILE A 4 -15.53 -1.67 13.11
C ILE A 4 -14.97 -2.42 11.91
N LYS A 5 -15.52 -2.16 10.73
CA LYS A 5 -14.98 -2.64 9.46
C LYS A 5 -14.75 -1.46 8.54
N ILE A 6 -13.58 -1.42 7.91
CA ILE A 6 -13.22 -0.39 6.95
C ILE A 6 -13.00 -1.04 5.59
N ASN A 7 -13.66 -0.52 4.57
CA ASN A 7 -13.39 -0.85 3.18
C ASN A 7 -12.85 0.37 2.45
N THR A 8 -11.75 0.20 1.72
CA THR A 8 -11.18 1.25 0.87
C THR A 8 -11.30 0.84 -0.60
N PHE A 9 -12.00 1.64 -1.40
CA PHE A 9 -12.28 1.37 -2.81
C PHE A 9 -11.70 2.45 -3.70
N GLY A 10 -11.25 2.11 -4.90
CA GLY A 10 -10.82 3.09 -5.90
C GLY A 10 -9.49 2.74 -6.54
N GLU A 11 -8.68 3.76 -6.81
CA GLU A 11 -7.30 3.61 -7.28
C GLU A 11 -6.36 3.55 -6.08
N GLY A 12 -5.52 2.52 -6.04
CA GLY A 12 -4.51 2.32 -5.03
C GLY A 12 -3.10 2.46 -5.58
N ILE A 13 -2.17 2.70 -4.68
CA ILE A 13 -0.73 2.66 -4.92
C ILE A 13 -0.12 1.59 -4.02
N GLU A 14 0.84 0.84 -4.56
CA GLU A 14 1.72 -0.03 -3.80
C GLU A 14 3.17 0.31 -4.17
N ILE A 15 4.00 0.48 -3.15
CA ILE A 15 5.44 0.62 -3.29
C ILE A 15 6.10 -0.50 -2.50
N ARG A 16 6.90 -1.31 -3.20
CA ARG A 16 7.53 -2.52 -2.68
C ARG A 16 9.04 -2.41 -2.83
N GLN A 17 9.78 -2.33 -1.73
CA GLN A 17 11.23 -2.42 -1.72
C GLN A 17 11.64 -3.88 -1.53
N ILE A 18 12.26 -4.45 -2.56
CA ILE A 18 12.69 -5.85 -2.53
C ILE A 18 13.92 -5.99 -1.64
N GLN A 19 13.90 -6.96 -0.73
CA GLN A 19 15.04 -7.32 0.09
C GLN A 19 15.75 -8.53 -0.52
N LEU A 20 16.88 -8.28 -1.18
CA LEU A 20 17.77 -9.31 -1.72
C LEU A 20 19.07 -9.29 -0.93
N ASP A 21 19.58 -10.48 -0.61
CA ASP A 21 20.97 -10.61 -0.16
C ASP A 21 21.94 -10.40 -1.33
N ASP A 22 23.19 -10.05 -1.01
CA ASP A 22 24.22 -9.73 -2.01
C ASP A 22 24.44 -10.89 -2.99
N SER A 23 24.41 -12.14 -2.51
CA SER A 23 24.60 -13.33 -3.35
C SER A 23 23.49 -13.49 -4.38
N ARG A 24 22.23 -13.23 -4.00
CA ARG A 24 21.08 -13.24 -4.90
C ARG A 24 21.16 -12.09 -5.89
N LEU A 25 21.49 -10.89 -5.43
CA LEU A 25 21.61 -9.72 -6.29
C LEU A 25 22.66 -9.94 -7.38
N GLU A 26 23.83 -10.48 -7.04
CA GLU A 26 24.89 -10.84 -8.00
C GLU A 26 24.40 -11.87 -9.03
N LYS A 27 23.76 -12.96 -8.56
CA LYS A 27 23.24 -14.01 -9.46
C LYS A 27 22.20 -13.47 -10.41
N TRP A 28 21.27 -12.65 -9.93
CA TRP A 28 20.18 -12.10 -10.73
C TRP A 28 20.71 -11.08 -11.73
N SER A 29 21.65 -10.23 -11.31
CA SER A 29 22.35 -9.28 -12.17
C SER A 29 23.15 -9.98 -13.28
N ALA A 30 23.75 -11.15 -12.99
CA ALA A 30 24.44 -11.95 -14.00
C ALA A 30 23.47 -12.52 -15.05
N VAL A 31 22.26 -12.92 -14.66
CA VAL A 31 21.21 -13.34 -15.60
C VAL A 31 20.74 -12.16 -16.44
N ALA A 32 20.54 -10.99 -15.83
CA ALA A 32 20.18 -9.75 -16.53
C ALA A 32 21.23 -9.35 -17.57
N SER A 33 22.50 -9.40 -17.19
CA SER A 33 23.64 -9.12 -18.07
C SER A 33 23.68 -10.06 -19.28
N LYS A 34 23.43 -11.37 -19.08
CA LYS A 34 23.35 -12.35 -20.18
C LYS A 34 22.23 -12.04 -21.16
N LYS A 35 21.12 -11.47 -20.69
CA LYS A 35 19.97 -11.07 -21.49
C LYS A 35 20.06 -9.66 -22.06
N LYS A 36 21.11 -8.89 -21.70
CA LYS A 36 21.30 -7.49 -22.10
C LYS A 36 20.11 -6.59 -21.74
N CYS A 37 19.50 -6.82 -20.57
CA CYS A 37 18.42 -6.00 -20.04
C CYS A 37 18.69 -5.63 -18.58
N ALA A 38 17.99 -4.61 -18.08
CA ALA A 38 18.09 -4.21 -16.69
C ALA A 38 17.44 -5.24 -15.76
N LEU A 39 17.99 -5.41 -14.56
CA LEU A 39 17.40 -6.30 -13.56
C LEU A 39 15.99 -5.85 -13.15
N THR A 40 15.76 -4.53 -13.09
CA THR A 40 14.44 -3.93 -12.83
C THR A 40 13.38 -4.43 -13.82
N ASP A 41 13.72 -4.55 -15.11
CA ASP A 41 12.79 -5.01 -16.13
C ASP A 41 12.51 -6.52 -15.99
N LEU A 42 13.54 -7.31 -15.70
CA LEU A 42 13.41 -8.77 -15.55
C LEU A 42 12.61 -9.17 -14.33
N ILE A 43 12.70 -8.43 -13.23
CA ILE A 43 11.97 -8.74 -12.01
C ILE A 43 10.45 -8.65 -12.23
N LEU A 44 10.00 -7.86 -13.21
CA LEU A 44 8.60 -7.78 -13.59
C LEU A 44 8.16 -8.88 -14.56
N ASP A 45 9.10 -9.56 -15.21
CA ASP A 45 8.80 -10.67 -16.13
C ASP A 45 8.46 -11.95 -15.33
N PRO A 46 7.22 -12.48 -15.42
CA PRO A 46 6.85 -13.72 -14.73
C PRO A 46 7.75 -14.90 -15.11
N PHE A 47 8.30 -14.93 -16.32
CA PHE A 47 9.17 -16.01 -16.79
C PHE A 47 10.61 -15.93 -16.26
N PHE A 48 11.00 -14.82 -15.66
CA PHE A 48 12.32 -14.67 -15.05
C PHE A 48 12.52 -15.67 -13.90
N TYR A 49 11.52 -15.83 -13.04
CA TYR A 49 11.60 -16.70 -11.87
C TYR A 49 11.81 -18.18 -12.22
N HIS A 50 11.20 -18.65 -13.31
CA HIS A 50 11.42 -20.00 -13.83
C HIS A 50 12.88 -20.25 -14.27
N GLN A 51 13.61 -19.21 -14.70
CA GLN A 51 14.99 -19.32 -15.14
C GLN A 51 15.98 -19.36 -13.99
N LEU A 52 15.59 -18.86 -12.81
CA LEU A 52 16.41 -18.88 -11.60
C LEU A 52 16.57 -20.31 -11.05
N LYS A 53 15.68 -21.23 -11.42
CA LYS A 53 15.65 -22.63 -10.93
C LYS A 53 15.62 -22.72 -9.40
N ASP A 54 15.03 -21.71 -8.74
CA ASP A 54 14.82 -21.71 -7.30
C ASP A 54 13.38 -22.12 -6.99
N ASN A 55 13.20 -23.31 -6.45
CA ASN A 55 11.88 -23.85 -6.14
C ASN A 55 11.14 -23.06 -5.03
N LYS A 56 11.85 -22.17 -4.32
CA LYS A 56 11.26 -21.32 -3.28
C LYS A 56 10.71 -20.01 -3.83
N ILE A 57 11.08 -19.62 -5.05
CA ILE A 57 10.72 -18.32 -5.63
C ILE A 57 10.08 -18.56 -6.99
N SER A 58 8.76 -18.50 -7.00
CA SER A 58 7.95 -18.62 -8.22
C SER A 58 7.51 -17.27 -8.77
N SER A 59 7.49 -16.24 -7.93
CA SER A 59 7.09 -14.89 -8.29
C SER A 59 7.76 -13.83 -7.43
N ILE A 60 7.56 -12.58 -7.81
CA ILE A 60 7.96 -11.40 -7.03
C ILE A 60 7.34 -11.35 -5.63
N LEU A 61 6.16 -11.96 -5.44
CA LEU A 61 5.45 -11.96 -4.16
C LEU A 61 6.11 -12.91 -3.14
N ASP A 62 6.92 -13.86 -3.62
CA ASP A 62 7.66 -14.80 -2.77
C ASP A 62 8.94 -14.17 -2.19
N ILE A 63 9.29 -12.95 -2.61
CA ILE A 63 10.45 -12.23 -2.10
C ILE A 63 10.05 -11.36 -0.91
N ASN A 64 10.86 -11.40 0.15
CA ASN A 64 10.75 -10.47 1.27
C ASN A 64 10.84 -9.03 0.75
N ALA A 65 9.92 -8.20 1.22
CA ALA A 65 9.89 -6.80 0.84
C ALA A 65 9.30 -5.94 1.95
N LYS A 66 9.80 -4.71 2.06
CA LYS A 66 9.08 -3.64 2.77
C LYS A 66 8.00 -3.13 1.82
N VAL A 67 6.74 -3.15 2.24
CA VAL A 67 5.60 -2.77 1.40
C VAL A 67 4.85 -1.63 2.06
N VAL A 68 4.57 -0.59 1.28
CA VAL A 68 3.67 0.50 1.66
C VAL A 68 2.58 0.58 0.60
N THR A 69 1.32 0.50 1.04
CA THR A 69 0.15 0.60 0.17
C THR A 69 -0.75 1.73 0.63
N GLY A 70 -1.66 2.16 -0.23
CA GLY A 70 -2.72 3.06 0.17
C GLY A 70 -3.66 3.45 -0.94
N ILE A 71 -4.68 4.24 -0.58
CA ILE A 71 -5.69 4.76 -1.50
C ILE A 71 -5.31 6.17 -1.96
N LEU A 72 -5.36 6.39 -3.27
CA LEU A 72 -5.08 7.68 -3.90
C LEU A 72 -6.31 8.59 -3.90
N ASP A 73 -6.07 9.91 -3.90
CA ASP A 73 -7.13 10.88 -4.15
C ASP A 73 -7.56 10.90 -5.61
N LYS A 74 -8.58 10.11 -5.93
CA LYS A 74 -9.16 10.05 -7.28
C LYS A 74 -10.68 10.12 -7.18
N PRO A 75 -11.38 10.59 -8.24
CA PRO A 75 -12.83 10.80 -8.19
C PRO A 75 -13.67 9.57 -7.81
N LYS A 76 -13.18 8.35 -8.08
CA LYS A 76 -13.87 7.09 -7.74
C LYS A 76 -13.45 6.51 -6.38
N SER A 77 -12.41 7.07 -5.78
CA SER A 77 -11.87 6.61 -4.51
C SER A 77 -12.78 6.99 -3.35
N HIS A 78 -13.03 6.06 -2.43
CA HIS A 78 -13.80 6.30 -1.21
C HIS A 78 -13.48 5.26 -0.13
N ILE A 79 -13.73 5.64 1.11
CA ILE A 79 -13.57 4.82 2.30
C ILE A 79 -14.94 4.64 2.93
N GLU A 80 -15.29 3.41 3.29
CA GLU A 80 -16.52 3.09 4.01
C GLU A 80 -16.19 2.60 5.41
N ILE A 81 -16.76 3.24 6.42
CA ILE A 81 -16.69 2.78 7.81
C ILE A 81 -18.03 2.14 8.17
N TRP A 82 -17.95 0.92 8.64
CA TRP A 82 -19.06 0.11 9.09
C TRP A 82 -18.90 -0.15 10.57
N PHE A 83 -19.96 0.09 11.35
CA PHE A 83 -20.00 -0.24 12.76
C PHE A 83 -21.17 -1.19 13.01
N ASN A 84 -20.88 -2.33 13.64
CA ASN A 84 -21.86 -3.35 13.95
C ASN A 84 -22.74 -3.73 12.73
N ARG A 85 -22.08 -3.99 11.59
CA ARG A 85 -22.69 -4.38 10.30
C ARG A 85 -23.55 -3.32 9.62
N ARG A 86 -23.57 -2.08 10.13
CA ARG A 86 -24.23 -0.95 9.49
C ARG A 86 -23.17 0.01 8.96
N LYS A 87 -23.33 0.48 7.73
CA LYS A 87 -22.49 1.55 7.18
C LYS A 87 -22.85 2.84 7.91
N VAL A 88 -21.87 3.44 8.57
CA VAL A 88 -22.07 4.66 9.37
C VAL A 88 -21.42 5.87 8.74
N LEU A 89 -20.37 5.69 7.94
CA LEU A 89 -19.69 6.78 7.26
C LEU A 89 -19.16 6.37 5.89
N LYS A 90 -19.17 7.32 4.97
CA LYS A 90 -18.51 7.24 3.66
C LYS A 90 -17.69 8.51 3.46
N ILE A 91 -16.37 8.36 3.34
CA ILE A 91 -15.41 9.46 3.24
C ILE A 91 -14.82 9.47 1.83
N LYS A 92 -14.68 10.63 1.19
CA LYS A 92 -13.85 10.77 -0.01
C LYS A 92 -12.42 11.12 0.40
N PRO A 93 -11.37 10.60 -0.26
CA PRO A 93 -10.01 10.92 0.13
C PRO A 93 -9.70 12.42 0.09
N ASN A 94 -10.27 13.19 -0.86
CA ASN A 94 -10.17 14.64 -0.84
C ASN A 94 -10.69 15.29 0.46
N ASP A 95 -11.66 14.68 1.18
CA ASP A 95 -12.11 15.21 2.48
C ASP A 95 -11.03 15.06 3.58
N ILE A 96 -10.07 14.15 3.37
CA ILE A 96 -8.90 13.92 4.23
C ILE A 96 -7.72 14.81 3.78
N PHE A 97 -7.48 14.93 2.48
CA PHE A 97 -6.32 15.67 1.96
C PHE A 97 -6.54 17.18 1.80
N ASN A 98 -7.77 17.68 1.94
CA ASN A 98 -8.09 19.07 1.68
C ASN A 98 -7.57 19.99 2.80
N GLU A 99 -6.54 20.77 2.48
CA GLU A 99 -5.95 21.79 3.36
C GLU A 99 -6.72 23.13 3.36
N LEU A 100 -7.78 23.27 2.55
CA LEU A 100 -8.56 24.52 2.41
C LEU A 100 -9.70 24.66 3.44
N VAL A 101 -9.84 23.72 4.37
CA VAL A 101 -10.87 23.79 5.43
C VAL A 101 -10.40 24.68 6.58
N LEU A 102 -11.32 25.44 7.18
CA LEU A 102 -11.00 26.30 8.33
C LEU A 102 -10.67 25.50 9.59
N PHE A 103 -11.13 24.26 9.68
CA PHE A 103 -10.88 23.33 10.78
C PHE A 103 -10.65 21.93 10.21
N PRO A 104 -9.69 21.15 10.74
CA PRO A 104 -9.48 19.77 10.31
C PRO A 104 -10.71 18.93 10.62
N LEU A 105 -11.20 18.18 9.63
CA LEU A 105 -12.37 17.29 9.79
C LEU A 105 -12.00 15.96 10.45
N TYR A 106 -10.72 15.59 10.42
CA TYR A 106 -10.20 14.31 10.89
C TYR A 106 -8.84 14.51 11.54
N GLN A 107 -8.49 13.64 12.49
CA GLN A 107 -7.12 13.56 12.98
C GLN A 107 -6.24 12.92 11.90
N ILE A 108 -5.27 13.68 11.39
CA ILE A 108 -4.37 13.26 10.31
C ILE A 108 -2.95 13.19 10.87
N ASP A 109 -2.30 12.05 10.70
CA ASP A 109 -0.86 11.91 10.92
C ASP A 109 -0.16 11.85 9.56
N SER A 110 0.70 12.84 9.29
CA SER A 110 1.44 12.94 8.04
C SER A 110 2.83 12.28 8.12
N ASN A 111 3.09 11.46 9.14
CA ASN A 111 4.36 10.75 9.26
C ASN A 111 4.54 9.81 8.05
N PRO A 112 5.49 10.11 7.14
CA PRO A 112 5.64 9.33 5.93
C PRO A 112 6.17 7.94 6.31
N ALA A 113 5.35 6.91 6.10
CA ALA A 113 5.85 5.53 6.08
C ALA A 113 6.86 5.32 4.94
N PHE A 114 6.84 6.23 3.97
CA PHE A 114 7.65 6.22 2.77
C PHE A 114 7.89 7.67 2.33
N ASP A 115 9.16 8.09 2.31
CA ASP A 115 9.59 9.37 1.77
C ASP A 115 10.62 9.10 0.66
N LEU A 116 10.41 9.71 -0.51
CA LEU A 116 11.31 9.60 -1.65
C LEU A 116 12.73 10.04 -1.31
N ASP A 117 12.86 11.08 -0.50
CA ASP A 117 14.15 11.68 -0.17
C ASP A 117 14.90 10.85 0.89
N LEU A 118 14.24 9.85 1.48
CA LEU A 118 14.78 8.95 2.49
C LEU A 118 14.81 7.49 2.01
N LEU A 119 14.68 7.24 0.71
CA LEU A 119 14.76 5.87 0.20
C LEU A 119 16.15 5.30 0.38
N GLU A 120 16.19 4.16 1.06
CA GLU A 120 17.36 3.30 1.11
C GLU A 120 17.73 2.83 -0.31
N ARG A 121 19.00 2.54 -0.52
CA ARG A 121 19.46 1.94 -1.77
C ARG A 121 18.76 0.59 -2.00
N GLY A 122 18.43 0.30 -3.26
CA GLY A 122 17.85 -0.98 -3.64
C GLY A 122 16.83 -0.89 -4.75
N ILE A 123 16.16 -2.02 -5.00
CA ILE A 123 15.20 -2.18 -6.08
C ILE A 123 13.78 -2.00 -5.53
N TYR A 124 13.03 -1.13 -6.18
CA TYR A 124 11.66 -0.80 -5.86
C TYR A 124 10.73 -1.18 -7.00
N ILE A 125 9.52 -1.60 -6.63
CA ILE A 125 8.41 -1.80 -7.53
C ILE A 125 7.32 -0.83 -7.15
N HIS A 126 6.84 -0.08 -8.14
CA HIS A 126 5.70 0.81 -8.02
C HIS A 126 4.55 0.23 -8.84
N GLN A 127 3.44 -0.05 -8.16
CA GLN A 127 2.21 -0.55 -8.75
C GLN A 127 1.07 0.41 -8.50
N LYS A 128 0.14 0.48 -9.47
CA LYS A 128 -1.19 1.03 -9.27
C LYS A 128 -2.22 -0.07 -9.42
N THR A 129 -3.23 -0.03 -8.56
CA THR A 129 -4.30 -1.01 -8.54
C THR A 129 -5.66 -0.33 -8.60
N MET A 130 -6.70 -1.05 -9.01
CA MET A 130 -8.07 -0.56 -8.99
C MET A 130 -9.03 -1.63 -8.46
N GLY A 131 -9.93 -1.25 -7.54
CA GLY A 131 -10.93 -2.15 -6.97
C GLY A 131 -11.14 -1.94 -5.48
N LEU A 132 -11.42 -3.02 -4.74
CA LEU A 132 -11.40 -3.05 -3.28
C LEU A 132 -9.94 -3.24 -2.83
N LEU A 133 -9.30 -2.15 -2.40
CA LEU A 133 -7.88 -2.15 -2.04
C LEU A 133 -7.66 -2.89 -0.71
N HIS A 134 -8.45 -2.57 0.31
CA HIS A 134 -8.37 -3.18 1.63
C HIS A 134 -9.77 -3.31 2.24
N SER A 135 -10.00 -4.47 2.86
CA SER A 135 -11.10 -4.71 3.79
C SER A 135 -10.45 -5.13 5.09
N VAL A 136 -10.63 -4.35 6.15
CA VAL A 136 -9.99 -4.54 7.46
C VAL A 136 -11.01 -4.43 8.58
N GLU A 137 -10.72 -5.02 9.74
CA GLU A 137 -11.63 -5.02 10.90
C GLU A 137 -10.94 -4.88 12.24
N LEU A 138 -11.69 -4.38 13.21
CA LEU A 138 -11.28 -4.26 14.60
C LEU A 138 -12.48 -4.59 15.50
N GLU A 139 -12.29 -5.49 16.45
CA GLU A 139 -13.25 -5.70 17.54
C GLU A 139 -13.02 -4.63 18.60
N VAL A 140 -14.11 -4.02 19.07
CA VAL A 140 -14.05 -2.92 20.04
C VAL A 140 -15.01 -3.17 21.18
N GLU A 141 -14.68 -2.65 22.36
CA GLU A 141 -15.52 -2.74 23.56
C GLU A 141 -16.57 -1.63 23.63
N THR A 142 -16.43 -0.57 22.83
CA THR A 142 -17.37 0.55 22.83
C THR A 142 -18.71 0.20 22.16
N GLU A 143 -19.79 0.71 22.74
CA GLU A 143 -21.15 0.62 22.16
C GLU A 143 -21.43 1.70 21.11
N ARG A 144 -20.61 2.75 21.06
CA ARG A 144 -20.76 3.88 20.15
C ARG A 144 -19.45 4.17 19.43
N LEU A 145 -19.57 4.50 18.15
CA LEU A 145 -18.43 4.92 17.35
C LEU A 145 -18.25 6.43 17.48
N ASP A 146 -17.06 6.85 17.90
CA ASP A 146 -16.63 8.25 17.83
C ASP A 146 -15.73 8.43 16.60
N LEU A 147 -15.90 9.53 15.87
CA LEU A 147 -15.06 9.83 14.71
C LEU A 147 -13.72 10.45 15.12
N ASP A 148 -13.67 11.13 16.26
CA ASP A 148 -12.47 11.79 16.77
C ASP A 148 -11.43 10.77 17.24
N ASP A 149 -11.84 9.53 17.50
CA ASP A 149 -10.97 8.41 17.85
C ASP A 149 -10.21 7.81 16.65
N PHE A 150 -10.54 8.22 15.42
CA PHE A 150 -9.85 7.73 14.22
C PHE A 150 -8.64 8.59 13.89
N THR A 151 -7.50 7.94 13.66
CA THR A 151 -6.31 8.59 13.09
C THR A 151 -6.07 8.08 11.68
N PHE A 152 -5.99 9.03 10.74
CA PHE A 152 -5.74 8.77 9.31
C PHE A 152 -4.28 9.07 9.00
N PHE A 153 -3.53 8.05 8.61
CA PHE A 153 -2.12 8.18 8.29
C PHE A 153 -1.95 8.40 6.79
N VAL A 154 -1.18 9.43 6.44
CA VAL A 154 -1.04 9.88 5.07
C VAL A 154 0.43 9.87 4.69
N SER A 155 0.73 9.34 3.51
CA SER A 155 2.08 9.29 2.95
C SER A 155 2.09 9.93 1.57
N LYS A 156 3.28 10.26 1.09
CA LYS A 156 3.50 10.87 -0.22
C LYS A 156 4.54 10.07 -0.99
N PHE A 157 4.29 9.84 -2.26
CA PHE A 157 5.26 9.27 -3.18
C PHE A 157 5.20 10.04 -4.50
N LYS A 158 6.32 10.62 -4.89
CA LYS A 158 6.42 11.55 -6.02
C LYS A 158 5.44 12.71 -5.82
N LYS A 159 4.50 12.87 -6.77
CA LYS A 159 3.47 13.92 -6.75
C LYS A 159 2.12 13.41 -6.23
N GLU A 160 2.07 12.17 -5.72
CA GLU A 160 0.85 11.53 -5.28
C GLU A 160 0.84 11.39 -3.76
N GLN A 161 -0.26 11.84 -3.13
CA GLN A 161 -0.56 11.62 -1.73
C GLN A 161 -1.55 10.46 -1.62
N PHE A 162 -1.37 9.63 -0.60
CA PHE A 162 -2.22 8.47 -0.38
C PHE A 162 -2.42 8.20 1.11
N LEU A 163 -3.61 7.73 1.45
CA LEU A 163 -3.93 7.27 2.80
C LEU A 163 -3.41 5.84 2.94
N ASN A 164 -2.41 5.64 3.80
CA ASN A 164 -1.72 4.36 3.94
C ASN A 164 -2.37 3.47 5.00
N LYS A 165 -2.92 4.07 6.06
CA LYS A 165 -3.35 3.37 7.27
C LYS A 165 -4.41 4.19 7.99
N ILE A 166 -5.30 3.48 8.68
CA ILE A 166 -6.29 4.05 9.57
C ILE A 166 -6.17 3.29 10.90
N GLU A 167 -6.15 4.01 12.01
CA GLU A 167 -6.23 3.46 13.36
C GLU A 167 -7.48 3.96 14.07
N TYR A 168 -7.94 3.20 15.06
CA TYR A 168 -9.01 3.58 15.96
C TYR A 168 -8.53 3.41 17.40
N GLN A 169 -8.49 4.50 18.18
CA GLN A 169 -7.95 4.49 19.55
C GLN A 169 -6.54 3.88 19.63
N ASN A 170 -5.66 4.21 18.67
CA ASN A 170 -4.31 3.66 18.50
C ASN A 170 -4.23 2.14 18.27
N ASN A 171 -5.35 1.51 17.91
CA ASN A 171 -5.39 0.09 17.57
C ASN A 171 -5.37 -0.11 16.04
N ASN A 172 -4.61 -1.12 15.64
CA ASN A 172 -4.51 -1.55 14.25
C ASN A 172 -5.67 -2.46 13.88
N PHE A 173 -6.17 -2.29 12.65
CA PHE A 173 -7.14 -3.21 12.09
C PHE A 173 -6.46 -4.49 11.58
N SER A 174 -7.12 -5.63 11.75
CA SER A 174 -6.72 -6.88 11.14
C SER A 174 -7.17 -6.95 9.68
N TRP A 175 -6.31 -7.50 8.82
CA TRP A 175 -6.60 -7.67 7.41
C TRP A 175 -7.62 -8.78 7.17
N ILE A 176 -8.59 -8.55 6.26
CA ILE A 176 -9.58 -9.55 5.84
C ILE A 176 -9.32 -9.99 4.40
N LYS A 177 -9.31 -9.03 3.47
CA LYS A 177 -9.18 -9.29 2.03
C LYS A 177 -8.82 -8.04 1.23
N SER A 178 -8.40 -8.28 -0.02
CA SER A 178 -8.29 -7.31 -1.11
C SER A 178 -8.85 -7.95 -2.38
N GLU A 179 -9.54 -7.16 -3.21
CA GLU A 179 -10.07 -7.57 -4.52
C GLU A 179 -9.80 -6.42 -5.50
N SER A 180 -8.53 -6.30 -5.90
CA SER A 180 -8.07 -5.26 -6.80
C SER A 180 -7.25 -5.84 -7.96
N VAL A 181 -7.19 -5.11 -9.06
CA VAL A 181 -6.44 -5.49 -10.27
C VAL A 181 -5.32 -4.48 -10.50
N ILE A 182 -4.12 -4.97 -10.83
CA ILE A 182 -2.99 -4.12 -11.22
C ILE A 182 -3.32 -3.46 -12.57
N THR A 183 -3.29 -2.13 -12.60
CA THR A 183 -3.51 -1.32 -13.80
C THR A 183 -2.21 -0.73 -14.36
N TYR A 184 -1.16 -0.65 -13.53
CA TYR A 184 0.17 -0.19 -13.91
C TYR A 184 1.22 -0.82 -13.00
N GLN A 185 2.38 -1.12 -13.54
CA GLN A 185 3.53 -1.57 -12.77
C GLN A 185 4.82 -1.09 -13.43
N ASN A 186 5.77 -0.66 -12.61
CA ASN A 186 7.13 -0.34 -13.03
C ASN A 186 8.11 -0.68 -11.91
N ALA A 187 9.35 -1.00 -12.27
CA ALA A 187 10.45 -1.20 -11.34
C ALA A 187 11.51 -0.12 -11.54
N PHE A 188 12.19 0.26 -10.47
CA PHE A 188 13.28 1.23 -10.51
C PHE A 188 14.28 0.92 -9.41
N GLU A 189 15.49 1.45 -9.56
CA GLU A 189 16.59 1.25 -8.61
C GLU A 189 17.03 2.60 -8.05
N ILE A 190 17.34 2.62 -6.75
CA ILE A 190 17.97 3.74 -6.05
C ILE A 190 19.42 3.33 -5.74
N LEU A 191 20.37 4.12 -6.25
CA LEU A 191 21.81 3.84 -6.21
C LEU A 191 22.56 4.49 -5.04
#